data_AF-A0A3M7N4P2-F1
#
_entry.id   AF-A0A3M7N4P2-F1
#
_cell.length_a   1.000
_cell.length_b   1.000
_cell.length_c   1.000
_cell.angle_alpha   90.00
_cell.angle_beta   90.00
_cell.angle_gamma   90.00
#
_symmetry.space_group_name_H-M   'P 1'
#
loop_
_entity.id
_entity.type
_entity.pdbx_description
1 polymer ?
#
loop_
_entity_poly.entity_id
_entity_poly.type
_entity_poly.pdbx_seq_one_letter_code
_entity_poly.pdbx_strand_id
1 'polypeptide(L)'
;MSKEEPKNRVDEEDEEEELDEWDQRIFSTGCARKDLPWKMQKSKKSRVGSRSAEEQLKMNDCHFEKKDWRACQKESAQSAQSALGERPTSDALPAEVQPHDEDPNRIDWSKSFHGLSAQPFSKEIADILLAPVDPEDVEIKPDGIIFLPEIKYRRILNRAFGPGGWGLAPRSETVVTDKSVTREYALLAHGRLVSIARGEQDYFSKDGIPTASEGCKSNAMMRCCKDLGIASELWDPRFIRKFRASHTREVFVEHQVNKKKTKIWLRKGDPVSYPWRETKFGA
;
A
#
# COMPACT_ATOMS: atom_id res chain seq x y z
N MET A 1 -55.96 40.37 -9.37
CA MET A 1 -54.65 40.32 -10.03
C MET A 1 -53.58 40.15 -8.95
N SER A 2 -52.71 39.15 -9.16
CA SER A 2 -51.37 38.96 -8.56
C SER A 2 -51.21 39.02 -7.03
N LYS A 3 -51.11 37.84 -6.41
CA LYS A 3 -50.26 37.61 -5.23
C LYS A 3 -49.51 36.29 -5.41
N GLU A 4 -48.24 36.34 -5.05
CA GLU A 4 -47.13 35.45 -5.40
C GLU A 4 -47.24 34.06 -4.78
N GLU A 5 -46.78 33.04 -5.53
CA GLU A 5 -46.44 31.72 -5.01
C GLU A 5 -44.98 31.73 -4.49
N PRO A 6 -44.67 31.15 -3.33
CA PRO A 6 -43.29 30.95 -2.92
C PRO A 6 -42.73 29.72 -3.64
N LYS A 7 -41.62 29.93 -4.36
CA LYS A 7 -40.76 28.85 -4.87
C LYS A 7 -40.18 28.07 -3.68
N ASN A 8 -40.55 26.81 -3.57
CA ASN A 8 -39.90 25.88 -2.66
C ASN A 8 -38.49 25.59 -3.19
N ARG A 9 -37.45 26.07 -2.48
CA ARG A 9 -36.06 25.66 -2.69
C ARG A 9 -35.94 24.22 -2.22
N VAL A 10 -35.50 23.34 -3.12
CA VAL A 10 -34.96 22.04 -2.72
C VAL A 10 -33.55 22.34 -2.25
N ASP A 11 -33.31 22.18 -0.95
CA ASP A 11 -31.96 22.14 -0.41
C ASP A 11 -31.34 20.83 -0.92
N GLU A 12 -30.45 20.94 -1.91
CA GLU A 12 -29.46 19.90 -2.22
C GLU A 12 -28.50 19.88 -1.03
N GLU A 13 -28.77 19.01 -0.06
CA GLU A 13 -27.74 18.57 0.86
C GLU A 13 -26.71 17.83 0.02
N ASP A 14 -25.63 18.53 -0.32
CA ASP A 14 -24.35 17.94 -0.69
C ASP A 14 -23.93 17.04 0.48
N GLU A 15 -24.36 15.77 0.45
CA GLU A 15 -23.69 14.71 1.18
C GLU A 15 -22.26 14.69 0.63
N GLU A 16 -21.34 15.38 1.31
CA GLU A 16 -19.91 15.17 1.16
C GLU A 16 -19.68 13.67 1.44
N GLU A 17 -19.66 12.88 0.37
CA GLU A 17 -19.40 11.44 0.37
C GLU A 17 -18.03 11.26 1.04
N GLU A 18 -18.07 10.95 2.34
CA GLU A 18 -16.89 10.86 3.19
C GLU A 18 -15.97 9.80 2.58
N LEU A 19 -14.89 10.26 1.95
CA LEU A 19 -13.93 9.41 1.24
C LEU A 19 -13.47 8.31 2.20
N ASP A 20 -13.91 7.10 1.89
CA ASP A 20 -13.66 5.96 2.74
C ASP A 20 -12.15 5.70 2.82
N GLU A 21 -11.75 4.89 3.80
CA GLU A 21 -10.35 4.52 4.03
C GLU A 21 -9.68 3.90 2.77
N TRP A 22 -10.49 3.47 1.80
CA TRP A 22 -10.09 2.87 0.54
C TRP A 22 -9.78 3.90 -0.54
N ASP A 23 -10.59 4.95 -0.68
CA ASP A 23 -10.31 6.09 -1.55
C ASP A 23 -8.99 6.77 -1.16
N GLN A 24 -8.75 6.94 0.14
CA GLN A 24 -7.49 7.51 0.66
C GLN A 24 -6.25 6.67 0.28
N ARG A 25 -6.41 5.34 0.09
CA ARG A 25 -5.36 4.42 -0.35
C ARG A 25 -5.13 4.45 -1.86
N ILE A 26 -6.17 4.68 -2.66
CA ILE A 26 -6.01 4.90 -4.11
C ILE A 26 -5.28 6.22 -4.39
N PHE A 27 -5.57 7.27 -3.62
CA PHE A 27 -4.86 8.55 -3.76
C PHE A 27 -3.39 8.47 -3.32
N SER A 28 -3.04 7.64 -2.34
CA SER A 28 -1.65 7.51 -1.86
C SER A 28 -0.72 6.71 -2.79
N THR A 29 -1.27 5.91 -3.72
CA THR A 29 -0.50 5.13 -4.72
C THR A 29 -0.36 5.82 -6.07
N GLY A 30 -0.81 7.08 -6.20
CA GLY A 30 -0.56 7.90 -7.39
C GLY A 30 -1.19 7.39 -8.69
N CYS A 31 -2.22 6.55 -8.62
CA CYS A 31 -2.87 5.93 -9.78
C CYS A 31 -4.16 6.63 -10.23
N ALA A 32 -4.33 7.92 -9.93
CA ALA A 32 -5.40 8.76 -10.49
C ALA A 32 -4.81 9.84 -11.41
N ARG A 33 -4.75 9.56 -12.71
CA ARG A 33 -4.79 10.64 -13.71
C ARG A 33 -6.23 11.14 -13.74
N LYS A 34 -6.49 12.29 -13.12
CA LYS A 34 -7.66 13.08 -13.46
C LYS A 34 -7.41 13.67 -14.85
N ASP A 35 -8.34 13.40 -15.77
CA ASP A 35 -8.39 14.01 -17.09
C ASP A 35 -8.36 15.54 -16.94
N LEU A 36 -7.26 16.15 -17.35
CA LEU A 36 -7.15 17.60 -17.56
C LEU A 36 -6.90 17.84 -19.06
N PRO A 37 -7.63 18.77 -19.69
CA PRO A 37 -7.55 19.01 -21.13
C PRO A 37 -6.18 19.54 -21.57
N TRP A 38 -5.81 19.14 -22.78
CA TRP A 38 -4.54 19.28 -23.54
C TRP A 38 -4.01 20.73 -23.78
N LYS A 39 -4.04 21.67 -22.82
CA LYS A 39 -3.40 22.99 -23.05
C LYS A 39 -2.63 23.49 -21.84
N MET A 40 -1.39 23.01 -21.71
CA MET A 40 -0.21 23.80 -21.29
C MET A 40 1.05 22.93 -21.24
N GLN A 41 1.51 22.45 -22.39
CA GLN A 41 2.93 22.16 -22.58
C GLN A 41 3.58 23.40 -23.16
N LYS A 42 4.36 24.11 -22.34
CA LYS A 42 5.58 24.81 -22.78
C LYS A 42 6.38 25.33 -21.58
N SER A 43 7.68 25.00 -21.60
CA SER A 43 8.78 25.82 -21.10
C SER A 43 9.05 25.86 -19.57
N LYS A 44 9.91 24.96 -19.09
CA LYS A 44 11.31 25.29 -18.71
C LYS A 44 12.02 24.08 -18.08
N LYS A 45 13.13 23.69 -18.71
CA LYS A 45 14.19 22.88 -18.10
C LYS A 45 14.89 23.75 -17.05
N SER A 46 14.93 23.33 -15.80
CA SER A 46 15.99 23.73 -14.88
C SER A 46 16.37 22.54 -14.00
N ARG A 47 17.62 22.08 -14.16
CA ARG A 47 18.33 21.23 -13.20
C ARG A 47 18.27 21.90 -11.83
N VAL A 48 17.67 21.24 -10.85
CA VAL A 48 17.89 21.54 -9.43
C VAL A 48 18.28 20.21 -8.79
N GLY A 49 19.49 20.16 -8.25
CA GLY A 49 19.98 19.01 -7.51
C GLY A 49 19.11 18.75 -6.28
N SER A 50 18.94 17.48 -5.93
CA SER A 50 18.20 17.03 -4.75
C SER A 50 18.85 17.61 -3.48
N ARG A 51 18.10 18.42 -2.74
CA ARG A 51 18.48 18.90 -1.40
C ARG A 51 18.18 17.81 -0.37
N SER A 52 18.95 17.77 0.71
CA SER A 52 18.69 16.81 1.80
C SER A 52 17.38 17.15 2.53
N ALA A 53 16.80 16.18 3.24
CA ALA A 53 15.57 16.38 4.00
C ALA A 53 15.72 17.47 5.08
N GLU A 54 16.91 17.56 5.68
CA GLU A 54 17.25 18.57 6.70
C GLU A 54 17.31 19.99 6.10
N GLU A 55 17.83 20.13 4.88
CA GLU A 55 17.85 21.42 4.15
C GLU A 55 16.44 21.86 3.75
N GLN A 56 15.53 20.92 3.46
CA GLN A 56 14.13 21.24 3.17
C GLN A 56 13.37 21.69 4.41
N LEU A 57 13.58 21.05 5.57
CA LEU A 57 12.97 21.45 6.84
C LEU A 57 13.39 22.87 7.25
N LYS A 58 14.69 23.16 7.21
CA LYS A 58 15.21 24.50 7.54
C LYS A 58 14.69 25.60 6.61
N MET A 59 14.47 25.27 5.34
CA MET A 59 13.90 26.19 4.36
C MET A 59 12.40 26.43 4.57
N ASN A 60 11.66 25.40 5.00
CA ASN A 60 10.25 25.52 5.36
C ASN A 60 10.07 26.36 6.63
N ASP A 61 10.93 26.20 7.63
CA ASP A 61 10.89 26.98 8.88
C ASP A 61 11.18 28.48 8.61
N CYS A 62 12.21 28.79 7.81
CA CYS A 62 12.51 30.17 7.41
C CYS A 62 11.34 30.81 6.64
N HIS A 63 10.66 30.05 5.78
CA HIS A 63 9.52 30.55 5.04
C HIS A 63 8.32 30.87 5.95
N PHE A 64 8.08 30.04 6.96
CA PHE A 64 6.96 30.21 7.88
C PHE A 64 7.09 31.49 8.72
N GLU A 65 8.31 31.82 9.15
CA GLU A 65 8.57 33.03 9.94
C GLU A 65 8.59 34.31 9.09
N LYS A 66 9.24 34.29 7.93
CA LYS A 66 9.51 35.52 7.17
C LYS A 66 8.52 35.78 6.03
N LYS A 67 7.75 34.77 5.61
CA LYS A 67 6.79 34.80 4.49
C LYS A 67 7.34 35.36 3.16
N ASP A 68 8.66 35.48 3.01
CA ASP A 68 9.34 35.89 1.79
C ASP A 68 10.40 34.85 1.39
N TRP A 69 10.10 34.10 0.34
CA TRP A 69 10.93 32.99 -0.13
C TRP A 69 12.25 33.45 -0.79
N ARG A 70 12.34 34.71 -1.29
CA ARG A 70 13.55 35.22 -1.96
C ARG A 70 14.65 35.56 -0.95
N ALA A 71 14.27 36.01 0.24
CA ALA A 71 15.19 36.27 1.34
C ALA A 71 15.80 34.96 1.88
N CYS A 72 14.98 33.95 2.13
CA CYS A 72 15.44 32.63 2.62
C CYS A 72 16.39 31.94 1.62
N GLN A 73 16.17 32.10 0.32
CA GLN A 73 17.05 31.52 -0.70
C GLN A 73 18.43 32.19 -0.73
N LYS A 74 18.50 33.50 -0.42
CA LYS A 74 19.74 34.28 -0.34
C LYS A 74 20.54 33.96 0.92
N GLU A 75 19.87 33.77 2.06
CA GLU A 75 20.47 33.31 3.33
C GLU A 75 21.05 31.90 3.20
N SER A 76 20.34 30.98 2.54
CA SER A 76 20.80 29.61 2.28
C SER A 76 22.10 29.57 1.47
N ALA A 77 22.22 30.45 0.46
CA ALA A 77 23.41 30.56 -0.38
C ALA A 77 24.60 31.20 0.35
N GLN A 78 24.34 32.10 1.31
CA GLN A 78 25.36 32.72 2.15
C GLN A 78 25.87 31.76 3.23
N SER A 79 24.99 30.98 3.87
CA SER A 79 25.38 29.94 4.84
C SER A 79 26.25 28.85 4.22
N ALA A 80 26.00 28.50 2.95
CA ALA A 80 26.82 27.54 2.21
C ALA A 80 28.23 28.06 1.89
N GLN A 81 28.42 29.39 1.78
CA GLN A 81 29.73 30.01 1.52
C GLN A 81 30.56 30.19 2.80
N SER A 82 29.92 30.41 3.94
CA SER A 82 30.60 30.52 5.24
C SER A 82 31.09 29.18 5.81
N ALA A 83 30.53 28.05 5.37
CA ALA A 83 30.91 26.70 5.82
C ALA A 83 32.17 26.13 5.14
N LEU A 84 32.78 26.87 4.18
CA LEU A 84 34.00 26.48 3.48
C LEU A 84 35.28 27.04 4.13
N GLY A 85 35.17 27.79 5.22
CA GLY A 85 36.29 28.26 6.03
C GLY A 85 36.39 27.47 7.34
N GLU A 86 37.59 26.96 7.62
CA GLU A 86 38.05 26.40 8.91
C GLU A 86 37.73 24.91 9.17
N ARG A 87 38.70 24.04 8.85
CA ARG A 87 38.82 22.71 9.47
C ARG A 87 39.78 22.80 10.66
N PRO A 88 39.36 22.50 11.90
CA PRO A 88 40.28 22.18 12.96
C PRO A 88 40.67 20.70 12.86
N THR A 89 41.97 20.43 12.86
CA THR A 89 42.54 19.09 13.05
C THR A 89 42.45 18.74 14.53
N SER A 90 41.65 17.73 14.89
CA SER A 90 41.82 17.05 16.18
C SER A 90 41.45 15.59 16.06
N ASP A 91 42.43 14.78 16.45
CA ASP A 91 42.43 13.34 16.63
C ASP A 91 41.17 12.78 17.31
N ALA A 92 40.64 11.71 16.69
CA ALA A 92 40.31 10.42 17.30
C ALA A 92 39.21 9.76 16.46
N LEU A 93 39.62 8.94 15.49
CA LEU A 93 38.71 8.03 14.81
C LEU A 93 38.15 7.05 15.87
N PRO A 94 36.82 6.89 16.01
CA PRO A 94 36.30 5.76 16.75
C PRO A 94 36.75 4.48 16.03
N ALA A 95 37.26 3.52 16.81
CA ALA A 95 37.82 2.27 16.33
C ALA A 95 36.93 1.65 15.25
N GLU A 96 37.51 1.45 14.07
CA GLU A 96 36.89 0.71 12.98
C GLU A 96 36.47 -0.66 13.53
N VAL A 97 35.16 -0.91 13.53
CA VAL A 97 34.63 -2.26 13.69
C VAL A 97 35.23 -3.06 12.54
N GLN A 98 36.16 -3.96 12.86
CA GLN A 98 36.80 -4.79 11.86
C GLN A 98 35.72 -5.50 11.05
N PRO A 99 35.72 -5.41 9.71
CA PRO A 99 34.82 -6.18 8.89
C PRO A 99 35.14 -7.66 9.15
N HIS A 100 34.26 -8.30 9.90
CA HIS A 100 34.19 -9.74 10.02
C HIS A 100 34.13 -10.31 8.61
N ASP A 101 34.93 -11.34 8.30
CA ASP A 101 35.13 -11.90 6.96
C ASP A 101 33.81 -12.05 6.16
N GLU A 102 33.48 -11.03 5.34
CA GLU A 102 32.34 -11.07 4.43
C GLU A 102 32.83 -11.75 3.15
N ASP A 103 32.48 -13.03 2.99
CA ASP A 103 32.59 -13.72 1.71
C ASP A 103 31.95 -12.82 0.64
N PRO A 104 32.70 -12.33 -0.37
CA PRO A 104 32.18 -11.40 -1.38
C PRO A 104 31.03 -11.97 -2.22
N ASN A 105 30.74 -13.27 -2.09
CA ASN A 105 29.60 -13.94 -2.70
C ASN A 105 28.36 -14.04 -1.80
N ARG A 106 28.43 -13.68 -0.51
CA ARG A 106 27.28 -13.79 0.40
C ARG A 106 26.44 -12.51 0.36
N ILE A 107 25.27 -12.60 -0.28
CA ILE A 107 24.34 -11.47 -0.36
C ILE A 107 23.55 -11.34 0.95
N ASP A 108 23.70 -10.21 1.64
CA ASP A 108 22.83 -9.84 2.76
C ASP A 108 21.48 -9.29 2.26
N TRP A 109 20.47 -10.17 2.25
CA TRP A 109 19.12 -9.81 1.82
C TRP A 109 18.41 -8.80 2.72
N SER A 110 18.88 -8.56 3.94
CA SER A 110 18.29 -7.56 4.84
C SER A 110 18.49 -6.12 4.34
N LYS A 111 19.50 -5.88 3.51
CA LYS A 111 19.84 -4.53 2.98
C LYS A 111 20.05 -4.47 1.46
N SER A 112 20.41 -5.58 0.82
CA SER A 112 20.72 -5.64 -0.61
C SER A 112 19.52 -5.37 -1.53
N PHE A 113 19.82 -4.81 -2.71
CA PHE A 113 18.89 -4.66 -3.85
C PHE A 113 19.30 -5.54 -5.04
N HIS A 114 20.10 -6.58 -4.80
CA HIS A 114 20.67 -7.45 -5.83
C HIS A 114 19.59 -8.02 -6.78
N GLY A 115 19.84 -7.89 -8.09
CA GLY A 115 18.99 -8.42 -9.14
C GLY A 115 17.69 -7.65 -9.41
N LEU A 116 17.39 -6.60 -8.63
CA LEU A 116 16.20 -5.76 -8.85
C LEU A 116 16.28 -5.08 -10.22
N SER A 117 15.23 -5.21 -11.02
CA SER A 117 15.15 -4.64 -12.37
C SER A 117 16.29 -5.05 -13.33
N ALA A 118 17.05 -6.11 -13.03
CA ALA A 118 18.17 -6.53 -13.86
C ALA A 118 17.72 -7.16 -15.20
N GLN A 119 16.66 -7.98 -15.17
CA GLN A 119 16.09 -8.63 -16.36
C GLN A 119 14.63 -9.08 -16.11
N PRO A 120 13.80 -9.24 -17.15
CA PRO A 120 12.46 -9.84 -17.00
C PRO A 120 12.53 -11.33 -16.58
N PHE A 121 11.41 -11.90 -16.15
CA PHE A 121 11.27 -13.37 -16.06
C PHE A 121 11.09 -13.97 -17.47
N SER A 122 11.26 -15.29 -17.60
CA SER A 122 10.97 -15.97 -18.87
C SER A 122 9.50 -15.82 -19.25
N LYS A 123 9.19 -16.03 -20.53
CA LYS A 123 7.82 -15.89 -21.03
C LYS A 123 6.87 -16.86 -20.33
N GLU A 124 7.30 -18.11 -20.08
CA GLU A 124 6.49 -19.12 -19.41
C GLU A 124 6.10 -18.69 -17.99
N ILE A 125 7.03 -18.06 -17.27
CA ILE A 125 6.80 -17.52 -15.93
C ILE A 125 5.85 -16.32 -16.01
N ALA A 126 6.10 -15.39 -16.95
CA ALA A 126 5.25 -14.22 -17.13
C ALA A 126 3.80 -14.61 -17.45
N ASP A 127 3.60 -15.60 -18.32
CA ASP A 127 2.28 -16.13 -18.68
C ASP A 127 1.54 -16.70 -17.45
N ILE A 128 2.26 -17.34 -16.52
CA ILE A 128 1.67 -17.85 -15.26
C ILE A 128 1.31 -16.72 -14.30
N LEU A 129 2.17 -15.72 -14.14
CA LEU A 129 2.01 -14.62 -13.18
C LEU A 129 0.89 -13.66 -13.60
N LEU A 130 0.77 -13.43 -14.92
CA LEU A 130 -0.23 -12.54 -15.52
C LEU A 130 -1.52 -13.25 -15.92
N ALA A 131 -1.65 -14.55 -15.60
CA ALA A 131 -2.86 -15.30 -15.88
C ALA A 131 -4.05 -14.68 -15.13
N PRO A 132 -5.23 -14.59 -15.78
CA PRO A 132 -6.45 -14.10 -15.13
C PRO A 132 -6.83 -14.99 -13.95
N VAL A 133 -7.39 -14.36 -12.92
CA VAL A 133 -7.86 -15.01 -11.70
C VAL A 133 -9.17 -15.73 -12.00
N ASP A 134 -9.29 -16.96 -11.50
CA ASP A 134 -10.56 -17.68 -11.53
C ASP A 134 -11.58 -16.97 -10.61
N PRO A 135 -12.75 -16.53 -11.12
CA PRO A 135 -13.79 -15.92 -10.30
C PRO A 135 -14.24 -16.79 -9.13
N GLU A 136 -14.09 -18.11 -9.23
CA GLU A 136 -14.42 -19.03 -8.13
C GLU A 136 -13.41 -19.01 -6.99
N ASP A 137 -12.21 -18.48 -7.22
CA ASP A 137 -11.18 -18.33 -6.20
C ASP A 137 -11.23 -16.99 -5.47
N VAL A 138 -12.06 -16.05 -5.94
CA VAL A 138 -12.21 -14.72 -5.36
C VAL A 138 -13.25 -14.72 -4.25
N GLU A 139 -12.83 -14.25 -3.07
CA GLU A 139 -13.66 -14.12 -1.89
C GLU A 139 -14.12 -12.67 -1.68
N ILE A 140 -15.18 -12.49 -0.89
CA ILE A 140 -15.68 -11.16 -0.51
C ILE A 140 -15.79 -11.05 1.01
N LYS A 141 -15.32 -9.93 1.54
CA LYS A 141 -15.51 -9.58 2.94
C LYS A 141 -16.92 -9.01 3.17
N PRO A 142 -17.44 -9.02 4.41
CA PRO A 142 -18.75 -8.43 4.73
C PRO A 142 -18.90 -6.95 4.36
N ASP A 143 -17.80 -6.21 4.33
CA ASP A 143 -17.70 -4.80 3.92
C ASP A 143 -17.81 -4.58 2.40
N GLY A 144 -17.75 -5.65 1.59
CA GLY A 144 -17.83 -5.59 0.13
C GLY A 144 -16.48 -5.62 -0.58
N ILE A 145 -15.37 -5.69 0.15
CA ILE A 145 -14.03 -5.78 -0.44
C ILE A 145 -13.79 -7.20 -0.95
N ILE A 146 -13.50 -7.32 -2.25
CA ILE A 146 -13.09 -8.59 -2.86
C ILE A 146 -11.60 -8.82 -2.65
N PHE A 147 -11.20 -10.08 -2.47
CA PHE A 147 -9.81 -10.45 -2.28
C PHE A 147 -9.54 -11.87 -2.78
N LEU A 148 -8.29 -12.13 -3.13
CA LEU A 148 -7.80 -13.48 -3.40
C LEU A 148 -7.20 -14.05 -2.10
N PRO A 149 -7.58 -15.26 -1.65
CA PRO A 149 -6.98 -15.86 -0.47
C PRO A 149 -5.47 -16.11 -0.60
N GLU A 150 -4.73 -15.94 0.50
CA GLU A 150 -3.27 -16.06 0.55
C GLU A 150 -2.72 -17.33 -0.10
N ILE A 151 -3.37 -18.47 0.14
CA ILE A 151 -2.95 -19.76 -0.39
C ILE A 151 -2.89 -19.77 -1.93
N LYS A 152 -3.74 -18.99 -2.60
CA LYS A 152 -3.78 -18.89 -4.06
C LYS A 152 -2.53 -18.19 -4.59
N TYR A 153 -2.08 -17.11 -3.94
CA TYR A 153 -0.80 -16.48 -4.27
C TYR A 153 0.36 -17.46 -4.14
N ARG A 154 0.45 -18.23 -3.04
CA ARG A 154 1.51 -19.24 -2.87
C ARG A 154 1.50 -20.30 -3.97
N ARG A 155 0.31 -20.76 -4.38
CA ARG A 155 0.17 -21.72 -5.48
C ARG A 155 0.63 -21.13 -6.80
N ILE A 156 0.31 -19.86 -7.09
CA ILE A 156 0.78 -19.15 -8.28
C ILE A 156 2.31 -19.02 -8.25
N LEU A 157 2.90 -18.60 -7.12
CA LEU A 157 4.35 -18.50 -6.96
C LEU A 157 5.05 -19.86 -7.11
N ASN A 158 4.49 -20.93 -6.54
CA ASN A 158 5.03 -22.29 -6.70
C ASN A 158 4.94 -22.78 -8.14
N ARG A 159 3.86 -22.44 -8.85
CA ARG A 159 3.69 -22.79 -10.27
C ARG A 159 4.65 -21.99 -11.16
N ALA A 160 4.86 -20.72 -10.85
CA ALA A 160 5.71 -19.80 -11.61
C ALA A 160 7.20 -20.06 -11.39
N PHE A 161 7.64 -20.16 -10.14
CA PHE A 161 9.06 -20.20 -9.77
C PHE A 161 9.55 -21.59 -9.34
N GLY A 162 8.64 -22.50 -9.01
CA GLY A 162 8.94 -23.78 -8.38
C GLY A 162 9.08 -23.68 -6.86
N PRO A 163 8.75 -24.74 -6.10
CA PRO A 163 9.06 -24.81 -4.67
C PRO A 163 10.56 -24.60 -4.42
N GLY A 164 10.92 -23.71 -3.49
CA GLY A 164 12.31 -23.31 -3.23
C GLY A 164 12.88 -22.28 -4.20
N GLY A 165 12.17 -21.98 -5.30
CA GLY A 165 12.56 -20.95 -6.27
C GLY A 165 12.18 -19.52 -5.86
N TRP A 166 11.48 -19.34 -4.74
CA TRP A 166 11.08 -18.05 -4.20
C TRP A 166 11.05 -18.07 -2.67
N GLY A 167 11.11 -16.89 -2.04
CA GLY A 167 11.05 -16.76 -0.59
C GLY A 167 10.89 -15.31 -0.13
N LEU A 168 10.62 -15.14 1.17
CA LEU A 168 10.55 -13.82 1.80
C LEU A 168 11.74 -13.66 2.75
N ALA A 169 12.52 -12.61 2.53
CA ALA A 169 13.58 -12.19 3.44
C ALA A 169 13.09 -11.05 4.33
N PRO A 170 13.24 -11.14 5.67
CA PRO A 170 12.93 -10.02 6.54
C PRO A 170 13.93 -8.87 6.33
N ARG A 171 13.41 -7.65 6.26
CA ARG A 171 14.20 -6.42 6.02
C ARG A 171 14.27 -5.49 7.23
N SER A 172 13.33 -5.63 8.16
CA SER A 172 13.32 -4.91 9.43
C SER A 172 13.20 -5.86 10.61
N GLU A 173 13.41 -5.33 11.80
CA GLU A 173 12.92 -5.98 13.02
C GLU A 173 11.39 -6.04 13.01
N THR A 174 10.84 -6.99 13.76
CA THR A 174 9.40 -7.10 13.97
C THR A 174 8.99 -6.03 14.97
N VAL A 175 8.12 -5.12 14.57
CA VAL A 175 7.52 -4.13 15.47
C VAL A 175 6.20 -4.69 15.97
N VAL A 176 6.11 -4.89 17.28
CA VAL A 176 4.89 -5.35 17.97
C VAL A 176 4.31 -4.16 18.74
N THR A 177 3.17 -3.67 18.31
CA THR A 177 2.38 -2.65 19.02
C THR A 177 1.28 -3.33 19.83
N ASP A 178 0.58 -2.62 20.72
CA ASP A 178 -0.46 -3.22 21.57
C ASP A 178 -1.58 -3.96 20.81
N LYS A 179 -1.77 -3.65 19.52
CA LYS A 179 -2.87 -4.19 18.70
C LYS A 179 -2.42 -4.83 17.39
N SER A 180 -1.14 -4.74 17.01
CA SER A 180 -0.70 -5.18 15.68
C SER A 180 0.76 -5.60 15.64
N VAL A 181 1.09 -6.46 14.69
CA VAL A 181 2.46 -6.81 14.31
C VAL A 181 2.74 -6.26 12.93
N THR A 182 3.86 -5.55 12.75
CA THR A 182 4.31 -5.08 11.44
C THR A 182 5.79 -5.34 11.20
N ARG A 183 6.14 -5.69 9.96
CA ARG A 183 7.51 -5.94 9.53
C ARG A 183 7.66 -5.74 8.03
N GLU A 184 8.81 -5.26 7.60
CA GLU A 184 9.17 -5.18 6.18
C GLU A 184 9.76 -6.51 5.70
N TYR A 185 9.31 -6.96 4.53
CA TYR A 185 9.81 -8.14 3.85
C TYR A 185 10.17 -7.83 2.41
N ALA A 186 11.20 -8.51 1.91
CA ALA A 186 11.57 -8.57 0.51
C ALA A 186 11.12 -9.90 -0.09
N LEU A 187 10.37 -9.86 -1.19
CA LEU A 187 10.11 -11.03 -2.02
C LEU A 187 11.33 -11.28 -2.91
N LEU A 188 11.85 -12.49 -2.83
CA LEU A 188 12.94 -12.98 -3.65
C LEU A 188 12.43 -14.10 -4.55
N ALA A 189 12.86 -14.12 -5.81
CA ALA A 189 12.59 -15.24 -6.72
C ALA A 189 13.83 -15.46 -7.60
N HIS A 190 14.25 -16.72 -7.78
CA HIS A 190 15.44 -17.09 -8.57
C HIS A 190 16.70 -16.27 -8.22
N GLY A 191 16.92 -16.03 -6.92
CA GLY A 191 18.11 -15.33 -6.43
C GLY A 191 18.14 -13.82 -6.68
N ARG A 192 17.00 -13.19 -7.01
CA ARG A 192 16.90 -11.74 -7.18
C ARG A 192 15.81 -11.12 -6.34
N LEU A 193 16.03 -9.86 -5.95
CA LEU A 193 15.00 -9.03 -5.36
C LEU A 193 13.90 -8.74 -6.38
N VAL A 194 12.65 -9.00 -5.99
CA VAL A 194 11.45 -8.72 -6.79
C VAL A 194 10.78 -7.44 -6.31
N SER A 195 10.41 -7.41 -5.02
CA SER A 195 9.65 -6.31 -4.44
C SER A 195 9.87 -6.27 -2.93
N ILE A 196 9.67 -5.11 -2.33
CA ILE A 196 9.74 -4.89 -0.88
C ILE A 196 8.39 -4.33 -0.46
N ALA A 197 7.79 -4.95 0.57
CA ALA A 197 6.56 -4.46 1.15
C ALA A 197 6.55 -4.63 2.66
N ARG A 198 5.88 -3.71 3.34
CA ARG A 198 5.56 -3.85 4.76
C ARG A 198 4.27 -4.64 4.91
N GLY A 199 4.34 -5.71 5.70
CA GLY A 199 3.17 -6.46 6.14
C GLY A 199 2.70 -5.97 7.49
N GLU A 200 1.41 -6.12 7.74
CA GLU A 200 0.78 -5.79 9.02
C GLU A 200 -0.32 -6.80 9.32
N GLN A 201 -0.54 -7.07 10.61
CA GLN A 201 -1.62 -7.93 11.07
C GLN A 201 -2.03 -7.55 12.49
N ASP A 202 -3.32 -7.29 12.66
CA ASP A 202 -3.91 -7.00 13.96
C ASP A 202 -4.07 -8.26 14.82
N TYR A 203 -4.05 -8.06 16.13
CA TYR A 203 -4.35 -9.08 17.14
C TYR A 203 -5.10 -8.47 18.33
N PHE A 204 -5.85 -9.32 19.04
CA PHE A 204 -6.71 -8.87 20.16
C PHE A 204 -6.13 -9.18 21.55
N SER A 205 -5.28 -10.20 21.65
CA SER A 205 -4.58 -10.58 22.88
C SER A 205 -3.12 -10.89 22.57
N LYS A 206 -2.24 -10.71 23.57
CA LYS A 206 -0.80 -10.96 23.40
C LYS A 206 -0.48 -12.42 23.03
N ASP A 207 -1.34 -13.36 23.42
CA ASP A 207 -1.22 -14.77 23.02
C ASP A 207 -1.40 -14.97 21.49
N GLY A 208 -2.01 -13.99 20.80
CA GLY A 208 -2.19 -13.98 19.35
C GLY A 208 -0.97 -13.46 18.55
N ILE A 209 0.08 -12.97 19.20
CA ILE A 209 1.27 -12.41 18.53
C ILE A 209 1.93 -13.42 17.54
N PRO A 210 2.09 -14.72 17.86
CA PRO A 210 2.66 -15.68 16.92
C PRO A 210 1.83 -15.81 15.64
N THR A 211 0.51 -15.96 15.77
CA THR A 211 -0.41 -16.00 14.63
C THR A 211 -0.38 -14.70 13.83
N ALA A 212 -0.32 -13.56 14.52
CA ALA A 212 -0.22 -12.26 13.87
C ALA A 212 1.10 -12.09 13.11
N SER A 213 2.20 -12.65 13.62
CA SER A 213 3.50 -12.62 12.95
C SER A 213 3.49 -13.38 11.63
N GLU A 214 2.83 -14.55 11.59
CA GLU A 214 2.62 -15.29 10.33
C GLU A 214 1.69 -14.52 9.38
N GLY A 215 0.58 -13.97 9.90
CA GLY A 215 -0.33 -13.14 9.10
C GLY A 215 0.35 -11.91 8.50
N CYS A 216 1.23 -11.24 9.26
CA CYS A 216 2.04 -10.11 8.79
C CYS A 216 2.95 -10.52 7.63
N LYS A 217 3.62 -11.67 7.73
CA LYS A 217 4.47 -12.21 6.66
C LYS A 217 3.66 -12.50 5.38
N SER A 218 2.51 -13.14 5.54
CA SER A 218 1.59 -13.44 4.44
C SER A 218 1.02 -12.18 3.78
N ASN A 219 0.69 -11.16 4.58
CA ASN A 219 0.23 -9.86 4.10
C ASN A 219 1.28 -9.18 3.21
N ALA A 220 2.55 -9.14 3.66
CA ALA A 220 3.65 -8.59 2.87
C ALA A 220 3.84 -9.35 1.55
N MET A 221 3.74 -10.69 1.58
CA MET A 221 3.84 -11.53 0.38
C MET A 221 2.82 -11.14 -0.69
N MET A 222 1.55 -10.99 -0.31
CA MET A 222 0.48 -10.63 -1.23
C MET A 222 0.70 -9.24 -1.83
N ARG A 223 1.18 -8.28 -1.01
CA ARG A 223 1.55 -6.94 -1.48
C ARG A 223 2.67 -6.98 -2.52
N CYS A 224 3.75 -7.73 -2.26
CA CYS A 224 4.84 -7.93 -3.22
C CYS A 224 4.37 -8.61 -4.52
N CYS A 225 3.39 -9.53 -4.44
CA CYS A 225 2.86 -10.23 -5.61
C CYS A 225 2.15 -9.30 -6.60
N LYS A 226 1.69 -8.12 -6.14
CA LYS A 226 1.08 -7.11 -7.02
C LYS A 226 2.08 -6.59 -8.06
N ASP A 227 3.34 -6.41 -7.68
CA ASP A 227 4.40 -5.94 -8.58
C ASP A 227 4.78 -7.01 -9.63
N LEU A 228 4.48 -8.29 -9.37
CA LEU A 228 4.57 -9.38 -10.34
C LEU A 228 3.36 -9.46 -11.29
N GLY A 229 2.31 -8.66 -11.04
CA GLY A 229 1.07 -8.64 -11.81
C GLY A 229 0.02 -9.66 -11.37
N ILE A 230 0.30 -10.46 -10.33
CA ILE A 230 -0.64 -11.47 -9.81
C ILE A 230 -1.89 -10.78 -9.27
N ALA A 231 -3.06 -11.25 -9.71
CA ALA A 231 -4.37 -10.78 -9.25
C ALA A 231 -4.56 -9.26 -9.36
N SER A 232 -3.85 -8.63 -10.29
CA SER A 232 -3.90 -7.17 -10.53
C SER A 232 -5.30 -6.68 -10.88
N GLU A 233 -6.14 -7.52 -11.50
CA GLU A 233 -7.54 -7.20 -11.83
C GLU A 233 -8.43 -6.97 -10.61
N LEU A 234 -8.10 -7.53 -9.44
CA LEU A 234 -8.85 -7.28 -8.20
C LEU A 234 -8.74 -5.82 -7.73
N TRP A 235 -7.86 -5.04 -8.35
CA TRP A 235 -7.67 -3.61 -8.11
C TRP A 235 -8.26 -2.75 -9.23
N ASP A 236 -8.84 -3.34 -10.29
CA ASP A 236 -9.53 -2.61 -11.34
C ASP A 236 -10.98 -2.33 -10.92
N PRO A 237 -11.41 -1.05 -10.79
CA PRO A 237 -12.78 -0.70 -10.47
C PRO A 237 -13.82 -1.28 -11.44
N ARG A 238 -13.46 -1.56 -12.69
CA ARG A 238 -14.36 -2.19 -13.66
C ARG A 238 -14.55 -3.67 -13.37
N PHE A 239 -13.48 -4.38 -13.04
CA PHE A 239 -13.55 -5.77 -12.62
C PHE A 239 -14.36 -5.89 -11.33
N ILE A 240 -14.08 -5.07 -10.32
CA ILE A 240 -14.78 -5.09 -9.02
C ILE A 240 -16.29 -4.93 -9.21
N ARG A 241 -16.73 -3.94 -10.02
CA ARG A 241 -18.16 -3.72 -10.30
C ARG A 241 -18.80 -4.91 -11.00
N LYS A 242 -18.13 -5.46 -12.02
CA LYS A 242 -18.62 -6.64 -12.76
C LYS A 242 -18.72 -7.86 -11.87
N PHE A 243 -17.69 -8.12 -11.06
CA PHE A 243 -17.63 -9.25 -10.13
C PHE A 243 -18.74 -9.16 -9.09
N ARG A 244 -18.92 -7.99 -8.44
CA ARG A 244 -20.00 -7.78 -7.47
C ARG A 244 -21.38 -8.04 -8.07
N ALA A 245 -21.66 -7.50 -9.27
CA ALA A 245 -22.95 -7.73 -9.93
C ALA A 245 -23.22 -9.22 -10.25
N SER A 246 -22.18 -9.96 -10.66
CA SER A 246 -22.32 -11.33 -11.16
C SER A 246 -22.19 -12.41 -10.07
N HIS A 247 -21.34 -12.22 -9.05
CA HIS A 247 -20.96 -13.27 -8.10
C HIS A 247 -21.33 -12.98 -6.64
N THR A 248 -21.83 -11.78 -6.32
CA THR A 248 -22.12 -11.40 -4.93
C THR A 248 -23.58 -10.98 -4.74
N ARG A 249 -24.02 -10.98 -3.48
CA ARG A 249 -25.34 -10.54 -3.05
C ARG A 249 -25.24 -9.72 -1.79
N GLU A 250 -26.14 -8.76 -1.66
CA GLU A 250 -26.32 -8.00 -0.43
C GLU A 250 -27.43 -8.60 0.41
N VAL A 251 -27.21 -8.69 1.72
CA VAL A 251 -28.18 -9.27 2.64
C VAL A 251 -28.31 -8.39 3.88
N PHE A 252 -29.56 -8.08 4.25
CA PHE A 252 -29.85 -7.45 5.53
C PHE A 252 -29.76 -8.49 6.64
N VAL A 253 -28.96 -8.19 7.65
CA VAL A 253 -28.69 -9.09 8.76
C VAL A 253 -28.88 -8.41 10.10
N GLU A 254 -29.16 -9.22 11.11
CA GLU A 254 -29.23 -8.82 12.50
C GLU A 254 -28.20 -9.61 13.32
N HIS A 255 -27.44 -8.91 14.14
CA HIS A 255 -26.49 -9.52 15.06
C HIS A 255 -27.26 -10.23 16.17
N GLN A 256 -26.95 -11.51 16.40
CA GLN A 256 -27.75 -12.33 17.32
C GLN A 256 -27.65 -11.87 18.78
N VAL A 257 -26.47 -11.40 19.21
CA VAL A 257 -26.20 -10.92 20.58
C VAL A 257 -26.72 -9.50 20.84
N ASN A 258 -26.21 -8.50 20.12
CA ASN A 258 -26.53 -7.08 20.40
C ASN A 258 -27.73 -6.54 19.59
N LYS A 259 -28.40 -7.37 18.78
CA LYS A 259 -29.58 -7.01 17.96
C LYS A 259 -29.35 -5.87 16.96
N LYS A 260 -28.09 -5.52 16.68
CA LYS A 260 -27.74 -4.50 15.69
C LYS A 260 -28.07 -5.01 14.29
N LYS A 261 -28.80 -4.20 13.52
CA LYS A 261 -29.13 -4.48 12.12
C LYS A 261 -28.13 -3.78 11.21
N THR A 262 -27.67 -4.49 10.17
CA THR A 262 -26.77 -3.94 9.16
C THR A 262 -26.99 -4.66 7.83
N LYS A 263 -26.40 -4.12 6.77
CA LYS A 263 -26.32 -4.77 5.46
C LYS A 263 -24.90 -5.29 5.27
N ILE A 264 -24.76 -6.51 4.76
CA ILE A 264 -23.45 -7.12 4.47
C ILE A 264 -23.41 -7.68 3.04
N TRP A 265 -22.19 -7.82 2.52
CA TRP A 265 -21.91 -8.51 1.26
C TRP A 265 -21.52 -9.96 1.48
N LEU A 266 -22.00 -10.85 0.60
CA LEU A 266 -21.69 -12.28 0.59
C LEU A 266 -21.56 -12.77 -0.85
N ARG A 267 -20.87 -13.90 -1.07
CA ARG A 267 -20.96 -14.58 -2.37
C ARG A 267 -22.37 -15.12 -2.59
N LYS A 268 -22.76 -15.25 -3.86
CA LYS A 268 -24.01 -15.90 -4.23
C LYS A 268 -23.93 -17.38 -3.85
N GLY A 269 -24.93 -17.87 -3.11
CA GLY A 269 -25.00 -19.25 -2.64
C GLY A 269 -24.52 -19.44 -1.20
N ASP A 270 -23.68 -18.54 -0.68
CA ASP A 270 -23.15 -18.68 0.68
C ASP A 270 -24.21 -18.34 1.74
N PRO A 271 -24.34 -19.16 2.80
CA PRO A 271 -25.23 -18.87 3.90
C PRO A 271 -24.67 -17.74 4.79
N VAL A 272 -25.56 -16.99 5.44
CA VAL A 272 -25.14 -16.07 6.51
C VAL A 272 -24.58 -16.86 7.69
N SER A 273 -23.36 -16.51 8.11
CA SER A 273 -22.69 -17.12 9.26
C SER A 273 -22.91 -16.34 10.57
N TYR A 274 -22.77 -17.03 11.70
CA TYR A 274 -22.67 -16.39 13.02
C TYR A 274 -21.58 -15.29 13.01
N PRO A 275 -21.75 -14.14 13.70
CA PRO A 275 -22.82 -13.79 14.65
C PRO A 275 -24.10 -13.23 14.04
N TRP A 276 -24.23 -13.29 12.71
CA TRP A 276 -25.33 -12.68 11.97
C TRP A 276 -26.48 -13.66 11.73
N ARG A 277 -27.67 -13.14 11.47
CA ARG A 277 -28.83 -13.87 10.99
C ARG A 277 -29.52 -13.06 9.91
N GLU A 278 -29.96 -13.70 8.83
CA GLU A 278 -30.76 -13.03 7.79
C GLU A 278 -32.04 -12.44 8.38
N THR A 279 -32.27 -11.16 8.09
CA THR A 279 -33.49 -10.46 8.46
C THR A 279 -34.29 -10.25 7.18
N LYS A 280 -35.47 -10.86 7.10
CA LYS A 280 -36.42 -10.60 6.01
C LYS A 280 -37.03 -9.22 6.23
N PHE A 281 -36.37 -8.17 5.74
CA PHE A 281 -37.05 -6.90 5.54
C PHE A 281 -37.85 -7.00 4.23
N GLY A 282 -39.19 -7.03 4.36
CA GLY A 282 -40.19 -6.68 3.35
C GLY A 282 -40.12 -7.36 1.98
N ALA A 283 -41.11 -8.20 1.70
CA ALA A 283 -41.54 -8.49 0.33
C ALA A 283 -41.95 -7.21 -0.42
#